data_AF-A0A2W6YAV7-F1
#
_entry.id   AF-A0A2W6YAV7-F1
#
_cell.length_a   1.000
_cell.length_b   1.000
_cell.length_c   1.000
_cell.angle_alpha   90.00
_cell.angle_beta   90.00
_cell.angle_gamma   90.00
#
_symmetry.space_group_name_H-M   'P 1'
#
loop_
_entity.id
_entity.type
_entity.pdbx_description
1 polymer ?
#
loop_
_entity_poly.entity_id
_entity_poly.type
_entity_poly.pdbx_seq_one_letter_code
_entity_poly.pdbx_strand_id
1 'polypeptide(L)'
;MNKILNVLSVILFLFLILSCSKNDEEYLKDFNNYQVVLSNNDYDVNLSNGAIGSDYFDLKDSLSLSHKERLELAKLFFDNKINKPNDDVLVFNNDGIITHPDITTSIEIKYFGNDKSTITISGFADSTNVRKENIRYLRFESKVYKLLNQNEKFKKIKKSIDSKEDDRIYL
;
A
#
# COMPACT_ATOMS: atom_id res chain seq x y z
N MET A 1 -42.22 -6.91 32.21
CA MET A 1 -42.02 -6.41 30.82
C MET A 1 -40.66 -5.78 30.55
N ASN A 2 -39.99 -5.11 31.50
CA ASN A 2 -38.70 -4.42 31.24
C ASN A 2 -37.49 -5.32 30.91
N LYS A 3 -37.43 -6.57 31.40
CA LYS A 3 -36.27 -7.45 31.13
C LYS A 3 -36.20 -7.94 29.68
N ILE A 4 -37.34 -8.23 29.05
CA ILE A 4 -37.40 -8.71 27.66
C ILE A 4 -37.03 -7.57 26.69
N LEU A 5 -37.48 -6.35 26.98
CA LEU A 5 -37.15 -5.16 26.19
C LEU A 5 -35.64 -4.83 26.22
N ASN A 6 -35.01 -4.98 27.39
CA ASN A 6 -33.56 -4.80 27.54
C ASN A 6 -32.73 -5.90 26.85
N VAL A 7 -33.23 -7.14 26.79
CA VAL A 7 -32.55 -8.22 26.07
C VAL A 7 -32.67 -8.00 24.56
N LEU A 8 -33.84 -7.59 24.06
CA LEU A 8 -34.01 -7.24 22.64
C LEU A 8 -33.13 -6.05 22.24
N SER A 9 -32.97 -5.03 23.08
CA SER A 9 -32.15 -3.86 22.75
C SER A 9 -30.65 -4.21 22.69
N VAL A 10 -30.15 -5.08 23.57
CA VAL A 10 -28.76 -5.57 23.54
C VAL A 10 -28.50 -6.45 22.32
N ILE A 11 -29.45 -7.33 21.96
CA ILE A 11 -29.34 -8.16 20.75
C ILE A 11 -29.36 -7.28 19.48
N LEU A 12 -30.23 -6.27 19.42
CA LEU A 12 -30.29 -5.34 18.30
C LEU A 12 -28.99 -4.51 18.18
N PHE A 13 -28.41 -4.09 19.31
CA PHE A 13 -27.12 -3.39 19.33
C PHE A 13 -25.98 -4.29 18.86
N LEU A 14 -25.97 -5.58 19.24
CA LEU A 14 -25.00 -6.57 18.77
C LEU A 14 -25.15 -6.85 17.26
N PHE A 15 -26.38 -6.93 16.75
CA PHE A 15 -26.62 -7.07 15.30
C PHE A 15 -26.20 -5.84 14.51
N LEU A 16 -26.39 -4.62 15.05
CA LEU A 16 -25.96 -3.36 14.43
C LEU A 16 -24.44 -3.21 14.38
N ILE A 17 -23.71 -3.79 15.34
CA ILE A 17 -22.23 -3.81 15.33
C ILE A 17 -21.69 -4.84 14.32
N LEU A 18 -22.43 -5.92 14.04
CA LEU A 18 -22.05 -6.97 13.08
C LEU A 18 -22.30 -6.59 11.62
N SER A 19 -23.16 -5.61 11.35
CA SER A 19 -23.54 -5.20 10.00
C SER A 19 -22.86 -3.91 9.55
N CYS A 20 -21.53 -3.94 9.41
CA CYS A 20 -20.81 -2.98 8.55
C CYS A 20 -19.39 -3.44 8.19
N SER A 21 -19.14 -4.76 8.10
CA SER A 21 -17.91 -5.26 7.48
C SER A 21 -18.15 -5.43 5.99
N LYS A 22 -17.48 -4.63 5.17
CA LYS A 22 -17.46 -4.80 3.71
C LYS A 22 -17.02 -6.22 3.37
N ASN A 23 -17.73 -6.88 2.46
CA ASN A 23 -17.43 -8.26 2.09
C ASN A 23 -16.09 -8.35 1.34
N ASP A 24 -15.38 -9.47 1.45
CA ASP A 24 -14.07 -9.71 0.85
C ASP A 24 -14.08 -9.49 -0.68
N GLU A 25 -15.13 -9.93 -1.36
CA GLU A 25 -15.30 -9.70 -2.81
C GLU A 25 -15.53 -8.22 -3.16
N GLU A 26 -16.18 -7.47 -2.26
CA GLU A 26 -16.39 -6.04 -2.45
C GLU A 26 -15.08 -5.27 -2.24
N TYR A 27 -14.23 -5.70 -1.31
CA TYR A 27 -12.87 -5.18 -1.15
C TYR A 27 -12.05 -5.35 -2.43
N LEU A 28 -12.05 -6.55 -3.00
CA LEU A 28 -11.32 -6.85 -4.23
C LEU A 28 -11.85 -6.06 -5.42
N LYS A 29 -13.18 -6.03 -5.58
CA LYS A 29 -13.83 -5.29 -6.66
C LYS A 29 -13.45 -3.81 -6.65
N ASP A 30 -13.49 -3.19 -5.47
CA ASP A 30 -13.13 -1.77 -5.36
C ASP A 30 -11.64 -1.54 -5.56
N PHE A 31 -10.78 -2.44 -5.05
CA PHE A 31 -9.34 -2.34 -5.25
C PHE A 31 -8.95 -2.43 -6.72
N ASN A 32 -9.68 -3.19 -7.55
CA ASN A 32 -9.43 -3.28 -8.99
C ASN A 32 -9.64 -1.95 -9.74
N ASN A 33 -10.28 -0.95 -9.13
CA ASN A 33 -10.37 0.40 -9.69
C ASN A 33 -9.08 1.22 -9.45
N TYR A 34 -8.08 0.65 -8.78
CA TYR A 34 -6.81 1.30 -8.47
C TYR A 34 -5.64 0.53 -9.10
N GLN A 35 -4.68 1.28 -9.63
CA GLN A 35 -3.30 0.81 -9.80
C GLN A 35 -2.46 1.42 -8.68
N VAL A 36 -1.84 0.55 -7.89
CA VAL A 36 -0.94 0.97 -6.81
C VAL A 36 0.45 0.44 -7.12
N VAL A 37 1.42 1.32 -7.28
CA VAL A 37 2.82 0.98 -7.51
C VAL A 37 3.61 1.39 -6.27
N LEU A 38 4.36 0.45 -5.69
CA LEU A 38 5.38 0.74 -4.70
C LEU A 38 6.72 0.83 -5.43
N SER A 39 7.38 1.97 -5.29
CA SER A 39 8.69 2.21 -5.90
C SER A 39 9.74 2.35 -4.81
N ASN A 40 10.94 1.88 -5.10
CA ASN A 40 12.13 2.22 -4.33
C ASN A 40 13.29 2.48 -5.30
N ASN A 41 14.48 2.78 -4.77
CA ASN A 41 15.67 3.03 -5.57
C ASN A 41 16.01 1.89 -6.55
N ASP A 42 15.64 0.66 -6.22
CA ASP A 42 16.05 -0.55 -6.91
C ASP A 42 14.99 -1.08 -7.88
N TYR A 43 13.70 -0.97 -7.57
CA TYR A 43 12.61 -1.53 -8.36
C TYR A 43 11.23 -0.95 -8.03
N ASP A 44 10.31 -1.16 -8.97
CA ASP A 44 8.88 -0.91 -8.84
C ASP A 44 8.10 -2.22 -8.71
N VAL A 45 7.08 -2.23 -7.85
CA VAL A 45 6.12 -3.33 -7.70
C VAL A 45 4.70 -2.81 -7.90
N ASN A 46 4.05 -3.27 -8.96
CA ASN A 46 2.64 -2.99 -9.21
C ASN A 46 1.76 -4.00 -8.48
N LEU A 47 1.10 -3.55 -7.41
CA LEU A 47 0.29 -4.41 -6.54
C LEU A 47 -1.00 -4.90 -7.21
N SER A 48 -1.44 -4.26 -8.30
CA SER A 48 -2.69 -4.60 -8.98
C SER A 48 -2.53 -5.74 -9.97
N ASN A 49 -1.35 -5.89 -10.59
CA ASN A 49 -1.08 -6.95 -11.57
C ASN A 49 0.16 -7.79 -11.25
N GLY A 50 0.86 -7.49 -10.15
CA GLY A 50 2.07 -8.19 -9.71
C GLY A 50 3.33 -7.87 -10.51
N ALA A 51 3.29 -6.96 -11.50
CA ALA A 51 4.46 -6.63 -12.29
C ALA A 51 5.58 -6.05 -11.42
N ILE A 52 6.82 -6.47 -11.69
CA ILE A 52 8.03 -5.94 -11.05
C ILE A 52 8.99 -5.48 -12.13
N GLY A 53 9.48 -4.26 -12.01
CA GLY A 53 10.41 -3.66 -12.96
C GLY A 53 11.58 -2.99 -12.27
N SER A 54 12.74 -2.99 -12.91
CA SER A 54 13.86 -2.12 -12.55
C SER A 54 14.53 -1.65 -13.83
N ASP A 55 14.50 -0.35 -14.07
CA ASP A 55 15.17 0.23 -15.24
C ASP A 55 16.69 0.16 -15.08
N TYR A 56 17.20 0.46 -13.88
CA TYR A 56 18.63 0.43 -13.58
C TYR A 56 19.22 -0.99 -13.73
N PHE A 57 18.50 -2.02 -13.29
CA PHE A 57 18.95 -3.40 -13.39
C PHE A 57 18.48 -4.15 -14.65
N ASP A 58 17.84 -3.46 -15.62
CA ASP A 58 17.20 -4.05 -16.81
C ASP A 58 16.39 -5.32 -16.47
N LEU A 59 15.49 -5.18 -15.50
CA LEU A 59 14.67 -6.27 -14.99
C LEU A 59 13.21 -6.03 -15.33
N LYS A 60 12.55 -7.06 -15.87
CA LYS A 60 11.10 -7.11 -16.01
C LYS A 60 10.57 -8.50 -15.68
N ASP A 61 9.79 -8.61 -14.60
CA ASP A 61 9.19 -9.87 -14.15
C ASP A 61 7.78 -9.60 -13.59
N SER A 62 7.12 -10.64 -13.08
CA SER A 62 5.80 -10.54 -12.45
C SER A 62 5.59 -11.57 -11.34
N LEU A 63 4.89 -11.17 -10.29
CA LEU A 63 4.40 -12.04 -9.24
C LEU A 63 3.02 -12.58 -9.62
N SER A 64 2.83 -13.89 -9.44
CA SER A 64 1.49 -14.45 -9.37
C SER A 64 1.00 -14.34 -7.94
N LEU A 65 0.15 -13.35 -7.66
CA LEU A 65 -0.50 -13.19 -6.37
C LEU A 65 -1.74 -14.08 -6.30
N SER A 66 -1.79 -14.96 -5.30
CA SER A 66 -2.97 -15.75 -4.99
C SER A 66 -4.15 -14.85 -4.65
N HIS A 67 -5.37 -15.38 -4.75
CA HIS A 67 -6.58 -14.65 -4.36
C HIS A 67 -6.49 -14.15 -2.90
N LYS A 68 -5.94 -14.96 -1.99
CA LYS A 68 -5.72 -14.57 -0.59
C LYS A 68 -4.76 -13.39 -0.45
N GLU A 69 -3.61 -13.42 -1.14
CA GLU A 69 -2.65 -12.30 -1.12
C GLU A 69 -3.27 -11.03 -1.69
N ARG A 70 -4.02 -11.14 -2.80
CA ARG A 70 -4.73 -9.99 -3.39
C ARG A 70 -5.76 -9.38 -2.43
N LEU A 71 -6.50 -10.23 -1.71
CA LEU A 71 -7.47 -9.78 -0.73
C LEU A 71 -6.78 -9.09 0.45
N GLU A 72 -5.67 -9.64 0.92
CA GLU A 72 -4.88 -9.05 2.01
C GLU A 72 -4.30 -7.69 1.60
N LEU A 73 -3.79 -7.56 0.36
CA LEU A 73 -3.37 -6.27 -0.20
C LEU A 73 -4.52 -5.26 -0.27
N ALA A 74 -5.68 -5.67 -0.77
CA ALA A 74 -6.86 -4.81 -0.83
C ALA A 74 -7.27 -4.32 0.57
N LYS A 75 -7.31 -5.22 1.56
CA LYS A 75 -7.58 -4.86 2.96
C LYS A 75 -6.55 -3.87 3.50
N LEU A 76 -5.25 -4.14 3.31
CA LEU A 76 -4.18 -3.22 3.71
C LEU A 76 -4.35 -1.82 3.10
N PHE A 77 -4.73 -1.73 1.82
CA PHE A 77 -4.94 -0.47 1.12
C PHE A 77 -6.06 0.37 1.75
N PHE A 78 -7.24 -0.21 1.96
CA PHE A 78 -8.38 0.53 2.52
C PHE A 78 -8.27 0.73 4.04
N ASP A 79 -7.75 -0.23 4.79
CA ASP A 79 -7.64 -0.15 6.25
C ASP A 79 -6.62 0.92 6.68
N ASN A 80 -5.57 1.15 5.87
CA ASN A 80 -4.63 2.26 6.07
C ASN A 80 -5.09 3.56 5.40
N LYS A 81 -6.31 3.62 4.85
CA LYS A 81 -6.92 4.80 4.21
C LYS A 81 -6.07 5.38 3.07
N ILE A 82 -5.41 4.50 2.30
CA ILE A 82 -4.55 4.90 1.18
C ILE A 82 -5.41 5.48 0.04
N ASN A 83 -6.63 5.00 -0.12
CA ASN A 83 -7.62 5.50 -1.07
C ASN A 83 -8.14 6.92 -0.79
N LYS A 84 -7.80 7.52 0.35
CA LYS A 84 -8.19 8.88 0.75
C LYS A 84 -6.94 9.68 1.11
N PRO A 85 -6.09 10.00 0.12
CA PRO A 85 -4.98 10.90 0.36
C PRO A 85 -5.53 12.23 0.91
N ASN A 86 -4.83 12.82 1.88
CA ASN A 86 -5.11 14.19 2.24
C ASN A 86 -4.63 15.06 1.08
N ASP A 87 -5.34 16.14 0.75
CA ASP A 87 -5.01 17.01 -0.38
C ASP A 87 -3.54 17.49 -0.28
N ASP A 88 -2.87 17.54 -1.44
CA ASP A 88 -1.43 17.80 -1.67
C ASP A 88 -0.46 16.84 -0.96
N VAL A 89 -0.25 15.64 -1.52
CA VAL A 89 0.71 14.69 -0.94
C VAL A 89 2.16 15.04 -1.32
N LEU A 90 2.73 15.97 -0.56
CA LEU A 90 4.17 16.10 -0.30
C LEU A 90 4.44 15.46 1.08
N VAL A 91 5.35 14.48 1.18
CA VAL A 91 5.75 13.92 2.48
C VAL A 91 6.91 14.76 3.02
N PHE A 92 6.64 15.53 4.08
CA PHE A 92 7.61 16.35 4.78
C PHE A 92 8.21 15.55 5.94
N ASN A 93 9.52 15.63 6.13
CA ASN A 93 10.15 15.26 7.39
C ASN A 93 9.95 16.40 8.42
N ASN A 94 10.43 16.24 9.65
CA ASN A 94 10.35 17.28 10.68
C ASN A 94 11.11 18.58 10.32
N ASP A 95 11.94 18.58 9.27
CA ASP A 95 12.82 19.69 8.87
C ASP A 95 12.30 20.49 7.66
N GLY A 96 11.20 20.09 7.02
CA GLY A 96 10.56 20.83 5.92
C GLY A 96 10.38 20.02 4.63
N ILE A 97 10.18 20.71 3.51
CA ILE A 97 10.01 20.08 2.18
C ILE A 97 11.37 19.56 1.73
N ILE A 98 11.49 18.27 1.45
CA ILE A 98 12.65 17.76 0.72
C ILE A 98 12.44 18.10 -0.75
N THR A 99 13.14 19.12 -1.26
CA THR A 99 13.08 19.55 -2.68
C THR A 99 14.08 18.83 -3.58
N HIS A 100 14.84 17.86 -3.07
CA HIS A 100 15.69 16.98 -3.87
C HIS A 100 15.57 15.57 -3.32
N PRO A 101 15.02 14.63 -4.08
CA PRO A 101 14.61 13.40 -3.48
C PRO A 101 15.81 12.47 -3.42
N ASP A 102 16.26 12.20 -2.21
CA ASP A 102 16.71 10.85 -1.89
C ASP A 102 15.42 9.98 -1.99
N ILE A 103 15.02 9.59 -3.22
CA ILE A 103 13.75 8.88 -3.50
C ILE A 103 13.90 7.43 -3.00
N THR A 104 14.20 7.22 -1.73
CA THR A 104 14.42 5.85 -1.25
C THR A 104 13.19 4.99 -1.52
N THR A 105 11.99 5.53 -1.26
CA THR A 105 10.71 4.88 -1.60
C THR A 105 9.60 5.87 -1.98
N SER A 106 8.63 5.41 -2.79
CA SER A 106 7.40 6.14 -3.12
C SER A 106 6.20 5.19 -3.34
N ILE A 107 4.98 5.75 -3.26
CA ILE A 107 3.72 5.06 -3.59
C ILE A 107 3.02 5.87 -4.67
N GLU A 108 2.86 5.29 -5.85
CA GLU A 108 2.01 5.84 -6.91
C GLU A 108 0.63 5.19 -6.87
N ILE A 109 -0.42 6.01 -6.92
CA ILE A 109 -1.82 5.55 -6.93
C ILE A 109 -2.50 6.18 -8.14
N LYS A 110 -2.90 5.34 -9.09
CA LYS A 110 -3.79 5.74 -10.18
C LYS A 110 -5.19 5.19 -9.91
N TYR A 111 -6.19 6.08 -9.87
CA TYR A 111 -7.59 5.70 -9.75
C TYR A 111 -8.26 5.77 -11.13
N PHE A 112 -8.91 4.68 -11.53
CA PHE A 112 -9.57 4.52 -12.83
C PHE A 112 -11.10 4.50 -12.73
N GLY A 113 -11.67 4.93 -11.60
CA GLY A 113 -13.11 5.13 -11.49
C GLY A 113 -13.61 6.34 -12.29
N ASN A 114 -14.77 6.87 -11.91
CA ASN A 114 -15.44 7.94 -12.65
C ASN A 114 -14.57 9.21 -12.80
N ASP A 115 -13.75 9.50 -11.79
CA ASP A 115 -12.81 10.62 -11.79
C ASP A 115 -11.38 10.07 -11.89
N LYS A 116 -10.83 10.02 -13.10
CA LYS A 116 -9.45 9.56 -13.30
C LYS A 116 -8.49 10.51 -12.61
N SER A 117 -7.74 10.02 -11.63
CA SER A 117 -6.73 10.79 -10.91
C SER A 117 -5.45 9.97 -10.71
N THR A 118 -4.31 10.66 -10.69
CA THR A 118 -3.01 10.07 -10.34
C THR A 118 -2.44 10.86 -9.17
N ILE A 119 -2.01 10.15 -8.14
CA ILE A 119 -1.49 10.71 -6.90
C ILE A 119 -0.19 9.99 -6.60
N THR A 120 0.89 10.75 -6.48
CA THR A 120 2.21 10.23 -6.10
C THR A 120 2.52 10.67 -4.68
N ILE A 121 2.94 9.72 -3.85
CA ILE A 121 3.32 9.92 -2.46
C ILE A 121 4.80 9.56 -2.35
N SER A 122 5.67 10.56 -2.21
CA SER A 122 7.12 10.38 -2.21
C SER A 122 7.78 11.10 -1.03
N GLY A 123 9.01 10.73 -0.69
CA GLY A 123 9.79 11.40 0.36
C GLY A 123 9.53 10.84 1.75
N PHE A 124 9.30 9.53 1.85
CA PHE A 124 9.21 8.86 3.15
C PHE A 124 10.56 8.97 3.86
N ALA A 125 10.68 9.93 4.79
CA ALA A 125 11.77 9.91 5.73
C ALA A 125 11.72 8.61 6.53
N ASP A 126 12.89 8.16 6.99
CA ASP A 126 13.00 7.06 7.94
C ASP A 126 11.99 7.26 9.09
N SER A 127 11.49 6.15 9.66
CA SER A 127 10.29 6.09 10.51
C SER A 127 10.27 7.07 11.72
N THR A 128 11.41 7.67 12.03
CA THR A 128 11.66 8.64 13.09
C THR A 128 11.14 10.05 12.82
N ASN A 129 10.96 10.47 11.55
CA ASN A 129 10.71 11.88 11.20
C ASN A 129 9.43 12.15 10.39
N VAL A 130 8.47 11.20 10.37
CA VAL A 130 7.21 11.36 9.62
C VAL A 130 6.11 11.97 10.48
N ARG A 131 5.39 12.96 9.94
CA ARG A 131 4.22 13.54 10.60
C ARG A 131 3.19 12.46 10.97
N LYS A 132 2.55 12.61 12.13
CA LYS A 132 1.65 11.58 12.71
C LYS A 132 0.51 11.19 11.76
N GLU A 133 -0.01 12.13 10.97
CA GLU A 133 -1.07 11.91 9.98
C GLU A 133 -0.62 11.06 8.78
N ASN A 134 0.68 11.05 8.47
CA ASN A 134 1.27 10.36 7.31
C ASN A 134 1.86 8.98 7.65
N ILE A 135 1.93 8.62 8.94
CA ILE A 135 2.43 7.31 9.40
C ILE A 135 1.69 6.12 8.77
N ARG A 136 0.45 6.34 8.29
CA ARG A 136 -0.37 5.33 7.62
C ARG A 136 0.27 4.81 6.33
N TYR A 137 1.02 5.64 5.61
CA TYR A 137 1.70 5.25 4.38
C TYR A 137 2.88 4.32 4.67
N LEU A 138 3.73 4.68 5.65
CA LEU A 138 4.81 3.80 6.14
C LEU A 138 4.29 2.45 6.65
N ARG A 139 3.18 2.47 7.40
CA ARG A 139 2.54 1.24 7.89
C ARG A 139 2.02 0.37 6.76
N PHE A 140 1.44 0.98 5.73
CA PHE A 140 0.96 0.26 4.54
C PHE A 140 2.14 -0.38 3.80
N GLU A 141 3.15 0.41 3.44
CA GLU A 141 4.35 -0.05 2.75
C GLU A 141 5.03 -1.21 3.50
N SER A 142 5.31 -1.04 4.80
CA SER A 142 5.92 -2.07 5.63
C SER A 142 5.13 -3.39 5.64
N LYS A 143 3.80 -3.31 5.75
CA LYS A 143 2.93 -4.49 5.75
C LYS A 143 2.86 -5.15 4.37
N VAL A 144 2.85 -4.37 3.30
CA VAL A 144 2.90 -4.91 1.93
C VAL A 144 4.21 -5.63 1.69
N TYR A 145 5.36 -5.04 2.02
CA TYR A 145 6.65 -5.74 1.90
C TYR A 145 6.72 -6.99 2.77
N LYS A 146 6.13 -6.98 3.97
CA LYS A 146 6.03 -8.20 4.80
C LYS A 146 5.24 -9.30 4.10
N LEU A 147 4.13 -8.96 3.43
CA LEU A 147 3.34 -9.91 2.64
C LEU A 147 4.11 -10.41 1.41
N LEU A 148 4.71 -9.49 0.64
CA LEU A 148 5.52 -9.85 -0.54
C LEU A 148 6.71 -10.74 -0.17
N ASN A 149 7.36 -10.50 0.96
CA ASN A 149 8.43 -11.34 1.50
C ASN A 149 7.97 -12.74 1.95
N GLN A 150 6.69 -13.08 1.87
CA GLN A 150 6.22 -14.47 2.01
C GLN A 150 6.20 -15.19 0.66
N ASN A 151 6.21 -14.46 -0.46
CA ASN A 151 6.18 -14.99 -1.81
C ASN A 151 7.59 -15.40 -2.28
N GLU A 152 7.80 -16.69 -2.56
CA GLU A 152 9.12 -17.21 -2.96
C GLU A 152 9.66 -16.60 -4.25
N LYS A 153 8.78 -16.23 -5.20
CA LYS A 153 9.21 -15.58 -6.45
C LYS A 153 9.73 -14.17 -6.16
N PHE A 154 9.02 -13.42 -5.32
CA PHE A 154 9.47 -12.10 -4.87
C PHE A 154 10.84 -12.15 -4.19
N LYS A 155 11.05 -13.09 -3.25
CA LYS A 155 12.34 -13.27 -2.57
C LYS A 155 13.48 -13.52 -3.57
N LYS A 156 13.25 -14.35 -4.59
CA LYS A 156 14.25 -14.65 -5.62
C LYS A 156 14.59 -13.42 -6.46
N ILE A 157 13.58 -12.67 -6.90
CA ILE A 157 13.77 -11.43 -7.64
C ILE A 157 14.57 -10.44 -6.79
N LYS A 158 14.14 -10.18 -5.56
CA LYS A 158 14.81 -9.27 -4.63
C LYS A 158 16.27 -9.69 -4.42
N LYS A 159 16.55 -10.97 -4.16
CA LYS A 159 17.92 -11.46 -4.00
C LYS A 159 18.76 -11.29 -5.26
N SER A 160 18.16 -11.45 -6.45
CA SER A 160 18.86 -11.23 -7.72
C SER A 160 19.25 -9.76 -7.89
N ILE A 161 18.39 -8.83 -7.48
CA ILE A 161 18.66 -7.40 -7.48
C ILE A 161 19.76 -7.07 -6.46
N ASP A 162 19.59 -7.49 -5.21
CA ASP A 162 20.54 -7.24 -4.10
C ASP A 162 21.95 -7.81 -4.39
N SER A 163 22.09 -8.77 -5.31
CA SER A 163 23.36 -9.39 -5.68
C SER A 163 24.12 -8.67 -6.80
N LYS A 164 23.49 -7.71 -7.48
CA LYS A 164 24.14 -6.91 -8.53
C LYS A 164 24.99 -5.82 -7.86
N GLU A 165 26.12 -5.48 -8.48
CA GLU A 165 26.91 -4.34 -8.02
C GLU A 165 26.10 -3.06 -8.19
N ASP A 166 26.12 -2.22 -7.16
CA ASP A 166 25.49 -0.90 -7.16
C ASP A 166 26.54 0.15 -7.52
N ASP A 167 26.55 0.57 -8.79
CA ASP A 167 27.43 1.59 -9.32
C ASP A 167 26.78 2.98 -9.38
N ARG A 168 25.60 3.18 -8.79
CA ARG A 168 24.89 4.48 -8.78
C ARG A 168 25.67 5.60 -8.11
N ILE A 169 26.70 5.28 -7.33
CA ILE A 169 27.64 6.25 -6.75
C ILE A 169 28.44 7.00 -7.84
N TYR A 170 28.49 6.47 -9.07
CA TYR A 170 29.28 7.00 -10.19
C TYR A 170 28.46 7.74 -11.28
N LEU A 171 27.16 7.92 -11.08
CA LEU A 171 26.24 8.64 -11.98
C LEU A 171 25.87 10.02 -11.41
#